data_AF-A0A194VTM2-F1
#
_entry.id   AF-A0A194VTM2-F1
#
_cell.length_a   1.000
_cell.length_b   1.000
_cell.length_c   1.000
_cell.angle_alpha   90.00
_cell.angle_beta   90.00
_cell.angle_gamma   90.00
#
_symmetry.space_group_name_H-M   'P 1'
#
loop_
_entity.id
_entity.type
_entity.pdbx_description
1 polymer ?
#
loop_
_entity_poly.entity_id
_entity_poly.type
_entity_poly.pdbx_seq_one_letter_code
_entity_poly.pdbx_strand_id
1 'polypeptide(L)'
;MFPTLIRRTAQKARPSSPVHVQQIRELYPPKKVWPPDFKKLSAQEQLKFEKKYKRRLALAAARPKWDKFFKLFQLFSVTSVFVYTILFMDWKTEPQPFANVRRSFWEFLGYDSEPSSTKPIEKIRPHALPQVK
;
A
#
# COMPACT_ATOMS: atom_id res chain seq x y z
N MET A 1 19.60 -8.34 3.42
CA MET A 1 18.71 -9.29 2.70
C MET A 1 17.56 -8.63 1.93
N PHE A 2 17.43 -7.29 1.94
CA PHE A 2 16.40 -6.55 1.21
C PHE A 2 16.60 -6.29 -0.31
N PRO A 3 17.82 -6.28 -0.90
CA PRO A 3 17.97 -5.94 -2.32
C PRO A 3 17.32 -7.00 -3.24
N THR A 4 17.23 -8.25 -2.79
CA THR A 4 16.55 -9.33 -3.51
C THR A 4 15.03 -9.17 -3.50
N LEU A 5 14.45 -8.58 -2.45
CA LEU A 5 13.02 -8.31 -2.35
C LEU A 5 12.62 -7.15 -3.28
N ILE A 6 13.41 -6.08 -3.32
CA ILE A 6 13.20 -4.93 -4.22
C ILE A 6 13.32 -5.37 -5.68
N ARG A 7 14.32 -6.20 -6.01
CA ARG A 7 14.47 -6.78 -7.36
C ARG A 7 13.27 -7.63 -7.75
N ARG A 8 12.69 -8.39 -6.81
CA ARG A 8 11.52 -9.23 -7.06
C ARG A 8 10.21 -8.44 -7.18
N THR A 9 10.03 -7.36 -6.41
CA THR A 9 8.86 -6.48 -6.55
C THR A 9 8.91 -5.70 -7.86
N ALA A 10 10.09 -5.25 -8.28
CA ALA A 10 10.30 -4.58 -9.57
C ALA A 10 10.15 -5.51 -10.79
N GLN A 11 10.33 -6.82 -10.63
CA GLN A 11 10.15 -7.82 -11.70
C GLN A 11 8.70 -8.27 -11.90
N LYS A 12 7.75 -7.83 -11.06
CA LYS A 12 6.37 -8.29 -11.15
C LYS A 12 5.68 -7.69 -12.37
N ALA A 13 5.58 -8.53 -13.41
CA ALA A 13 4.86 -8.34 -14.67
C ALA A 13 5.51 -7.37 -15.68
N ARG A 14 6.65 -7.76 -16.25
CA ARG A 14 6.86 -7.43 -17.68
C ARG A 14 5.88 -8.30 -18.47
N PRO A 15 4.90 -7.73 -19.21
CA PRO A 15 4.17 -8.53 -20.18
C PRO A 15 5.21 -9.10 -21.14
N SER A 16 5.35 -10.41 -21.22
CA SER A 16 6.25 -11.01 -22.20
C SER A 16 5.70 -10.63 -23.56
N SER A 17 6.36 -9.71 -24.27
CA SER A 17 5.93 -9.38 -25.62
C SER A 17 5.90 -10.68 -26.43
N PRO A 18 4.88 -10.90 -27.27
CA PRO A 18 4.77 -12.14 -28.04
C PRO A 18 6.04 -12.40 -28.85
N VAL A 19 6.71 -11.34 -29.31
CA VAL A 19 8.03 -11.37 -29.97
C VAL A 19 9.12 -11.95 -29.08
N HIS A 20 9.22 -11.53 -27.81
CA HIS A 20 10.22 -12.05 -26.87
C HIS A 20 10.00 -13.53 -26.56
N VAL A 21 8.73 -13.96 -26.46
CA VAL A 21 8.39 -15.37 -26.24
C VAL A 21 8.75 -16.23 -27.46
N GLN A 22 8.56 -15.71 -28.67
CA GLN A 22 8.96 -16.40 -29.91
C GLN A 22 10.48 -16.54 -30.01
N GLN A 23 11.22 -15.46 -29.76
CA GLN A 23 12.69 -15.48 -29.77
C GLN A 23 13.26 -16.50 -28.77
N ILE A 24 12.67 -16.62 -27.57
CA ILE A 24 13.08 -17.65 -26.59
C ILE A 24 12.76 -19.06 -27.09
N ARG A 25 11.61 -19.27 -27.75
CA ARG A 25 11.22 -20.58 -28.29
C ARG A 25 12.12 -21.05 -29.43
N GLU A 26 12.61 -20.12 -30.25
CA GLU A 26 13.57 -20.41 -31.33
C GLU A 26 14.94 -20.80 -30.76
N LEU A 27 15.41 -20.08 -29.73
CA LEU A 27 16.69 -20.38 -29.06
C LEU A 27 16.65 -21.67 -28.24
N TYR A 28 15.51 -21.96 -27.61
CA TYR A 28 15.33 -23.10 -26.72
C TYR A 28 14.06 -23.88 -27.08
N PRO A 29 14.12 -24.75 -28.12
CA PRO A 29 12.96 -25.49 -28.57
C PRO A 29 12.45 -26.41 -27.46
N PRO A 30 11.15 -26.36 -27.12
CA PRO A 30 10.59 -27.20 -26.07
C PRO A 30 10.52 -28.66 -26.54
N LYS A 31 10.98 -29.60 -25.70
CA LYS A 31 10.86 -31.05 -25.96
C LYS A 31 9.43 -31.51 -26.21
N LYS A 32 8.43 -30.78 -25.70
CA LYS A 32 7.01 -31.03 -25.90
C LYS A 32 6.31 -29.73 -26.25
N VAL A 33 5.60 -29.72 -27.38
CA VAL A 33 4.83 -28.55 -27.83
C VAL A 33 3.67 -28.29 -26.87
N TRP A 34 3.55 -27.04 -26.43
CA TRP A 34 2.45 -26.53 -25.63
C TRP A 34 1.85 -25.31 -26.37
N PRO A 35 0.52 -25.18 -26.49
CA PRO A 35 -0.56 -26.00 -25.92
C PRO A 35 -0.77 -27.34 -26.64
N PRO A 36 -1.28 -28.38 -25.95
CA PRO A 36 -1.74 -29.59 -26.61
C PRO A 36 -2.99 -29.27 -27.43
N ASP A 37 -3.12 -29.88 -28.61
CA ASP A 37 -4.36 -29.80 -29.39
C ASP A 37 -5.47 -30.59 -28.70
N PHE A 38 -6.32 -29.91 -27.92
CA PHE A 38 -7.41 -30.55 -27.17
C PHE A 38 -8.37 -31.35 -28.06
N LYS A 39 -8.56 -30.94 -29.32
CA LYS A 39 -9.43 -31.63 -30.29
C LYS A 39 -8.89 -33.00 -30.72
N LYS A 40 -7.58 -33.25 -30.60
CA LYS A 40 -6.94 -34.51 -30.99
C LYS A 40 -6.75 -35.46 -29.80
N LEU A 41 -6.98 -34.98 -28.57
CA LEU A 41 -6.84 -35.75 -27.34
C LEU A 41 -8.11 -36.54 -27.04
N SER A 42 -7.94 -37.74 -26.47
CA SER A 42 -9.07 -38.54 -25.98
C SER A 42 -9.82 -37.80 -24.86
N ALA A 43 -11.13 -38.00 -24.75
CA ALA A 43 -11.96 -37.38 -23.71
C ALA A 43 -11.43 -37.67 -22.29
N GLN A 44 -10.86 -38.86 -22.06
CA GLN A 44 -10.27 -39.21 -20.77
C GLN A 44 -9.03 -38.36 -20.43
N GLU A 45 -8.23 -38.01 -21.44
CA GLU A 45 -7.03 -37.17 -21.27
C GLU A 45 -7.42 -35.71 -21.05
N GLN A 46 -8.43 -35.23 -21.77
CA GLN A 46 -8.99 -33.89 -21.57
C GLN A 46 -9.45 -33.70 -20.12
N LEU A 47 -10.19 -34.67 -19.56
CA LEU A 47 -10.64 -34.62 -18.16
C LEU A 47 -9.47 -34.62 -17.16
N LYS A 48 -8.38 -35.34 -17.45
CA LYS A 48 -7.16 -35.31 -16.60
C LYS A 48 -6.53 -33.93 -16.61
N PHE A 49 -6.44 -33.27 -17.77
CA PHE A 49 -5.93 -31.91 -17.87
C PHE A 49 -6.82 -30.91 -17.16
N GLU A 50 -8.13 -31.03 -17.30
CA GLU A 50 -9.10 -30.17 -16.62
C GLU A 50 -8.99 -30.28 -15.10
N LYS A 51 -8.96 -31.51 -14.56
CA LYS A 51 -8.76 -31.74 -13.12
C LYS A 51 -7.42 -31.15 -12.63
N LYS A 52 -6.34 -31.34 -13.39
CA LYS A 52 -5.02 -30.79 -13.06
C LYS A 52 -5.02 -29.27 -13.08
N TYR A 53 -5.71 -28.65 -14.04
CA TYR A 53 -5.87 -27.21 -14.14
C TYR A 53 -6.66 -26.66 -12.95
N LYS A 54 -7.84 -27.21 -12.66
CA LYS A 54 -8.67 -26.83 -11.51
C LYS A 54 -7.90 -26.92 -10.19
N ARG A 55 -7.12 -27.99 -9.99
CA ARG A 55 -6.27 -28.14 -8.79
C ARG A 55 -5.21 -27.05 -8.69
N ARG A 56 -4.52 -26.73 -9.79
CA ARG A 56 -3.49 -25.67 -9.80
C ARG A 56 -4.11 -24.30 -9.56
N LEU A 57 -5.28 -24.05 -10.13
CA LEU A 57 -6.02 -22.80 -9.93
C LEU A 57 -6.47 -22.67 -8.47
N ALA A 58 -6.97 -23.76 -7.86
CA ALA A 58 -7.32 -23.80 -6.45
C ALA A 58 -6.10 -23.54 -5.55
N LEU A 59 -4.93 -24.11 -5.84
CA LEU A 59 -3.69 -23.86 -5.09
C LEU A 59 -3.18 -22.42 -5.24
N ALA A 60 -3.21 -21.88 -6.46
CA ALA A 60 -2.87 -20.48 -6.72
C ALA A 60 -3.85 -19.52 -6.02
N ALA A 61 -5.13 -19.88 -6.02
CA ALA A 61 -6.20 -19.12 -5.38
C ALA A 61 -6.33 -19.37 -3.87
N ALA A 62 -5.66 -20.37 -3.30
CA ALA A 62 -5.69 -20.66 -1.86
C ALA A 62 -4.83 -19.67 -1.05
N ARG A 63 -3.86 -18.99 -1.68
CA ARG A 63 -2.89 -18.10 -1.03
C ARG A 63 -3.16 -16.58 -1.00
N PRO A 64 -4.35 -15.99 -1.26
CA PRO A 64 -4.50 -14.53 -1.28
C PRO A 64 -5.18 -13.90 -0.06
N LYS A 65 -5.63 -14.65 0.96
CA LYS A 65 -6.35 -14.03 2.10
C LYS A 65 -5.41 -13.30 3.08
N TRP A 66 -4.32 -13.95 3.48
CA TRP A 66 -3.33 -13.39 4.40
C TRP A 66 -2.60 -12.18 3.82
N ASP A 67 -2.18 -12.26 2.56
CA ASP A 67 -1.54 -11.14 1.88
C ASP A 67 -2.47 -9.93 1.73
N LYS A 68 -3.77 -10.16 1.48
CA LYS A 68 -4.77 -9.08 1.43
C LYS A 68 -4.94 -8.43 2.80
N PHE A 69 -5.00 -9.24 3.87
CA PHE A 69 -5.12 -8.73 5.23
C PHE A 69 -3.93 -7.83 5.59
N PHE A 70 -2.70 -8.28 5.35
CA PHE A 70 -1.53 -7.45 5.66
C PHE A 70 -1.42 -6.19 4.81
N LYS A 71 -1.84 -6.23 3.55
CA LYS A 71 -1.91 -5.01 2.72
C LYS A 71 -2.94 -4.01 3.26
N LEU A 72 -4.10 -4.50 3.69
CA LEU A 72 -5.12 -3.66 4.31
C LEU A 72 -4.64 -3.10 5.64
N PHE A 73 -3.98 -3.93 6.45
CA PHE A 73 -3.39 -3.51 7.72
C PHE A 73 -2.28 -2.47 7.53
N GLN A 74 -1.42 -2.63 6.51
CA GLN A 74 -0.39 -1.65 6.17
C GLN A 74 -1.03 -0.32 5.75
N LEU A 75 -2.04 -0.36 4.88
CA LEU A 75 -2.78 0.84 4.48
C LEU A 75 -3.43 1.51 5.70
N PHE A 76 -4.10 0.73 6.55
CA PHE A 76 -4.74 1.21 7.76
C PHE A 76 -3.74 1.84 8.72
N SER A 77 -2.59 1.21 8.95
CA SER A 77 -1.53 1.73 9.82
C SER A 77 -0.99 3.06 9.32
N VAL A 78 -0.70 3.17 8.02
CA VAL A 78 -0.21 4.42 7.42
C VAL A 78 -1.27 5.51 7.51
N THR A 79 -2.51 5.23 7.12
CA THR A 79 -3.62 6.19 7.18
C THR A 79 -3.91 6.63 8.62
N SER A 80 -3.86 5.71 9.58
CA SER A 80 -4.09 6.02 11.01
C SER A 80 -3.07 7.02 11.54
N VAL A 81 -1.79 6.87 11.19
CA VAL A 81 -0.75 7.84 11.55
C VAL A 81 -1.04 9.21 10.93
N PHE A 82 -1.39 9.27 9.65
CA PHE A 82 -1.74 10.54 9.00
C PHE A 82 -2.93 11.23 9.66
N VAL A 83 -4.01 10.48 9.92
CA VAL A 83 -5.21 10.98 10.63
C VAL A 83 -4.81 11.55 11.99
N TYR A 84 -3.99 10.84 12.77
CA TYR A 84 -3.51 11.34 14.06
C TYR A 84 -2.71 12.64 13.93
N THR A 85 -1.76 12.71 12.99
CA THR A 85 -0.92 13.90 12.79
C THR A 85 -1.72 15.14 12.38
N ILE A 86 -2.78 14.95 11.58
CA ILE A 86 -3.61 16.03 11.09
C ILE A 86 -4.61 16.46 12.15
N LEU A 87 -5.27 15.51 12.84
CA LEU A 87 -6.40 15.80 13.74
C LEU A 87 -6.02 16.07 15.19
N PHE A 88 -5.06 15.34 15.75
CA PHE A 88 -4.82 15.30 17.19
C PHE A 88 -3.45 15.82 17.61
N MET A 89 -2.44 15.72 16.74
CA MET A 89 -1.07 16.10 17.11
C MET A 89 -0.93 17.61 17.29
N ASP A 90 -0.58 18.04 18.49
CA ASP A 90 -0.28 19.45 18.76
C ASP A 90 1.19 19.75 18.42
N TRP A 91 1.38 20.46 17.32
CA TRP A 91 2.67 21.01 16.93
C TRP A 91 2.80 22.31 17.73
N LYS A 92 3.65 22.34 18.77
CA LYS A 92 3.89 23.46 19.70
C LYS A 92 4.45 24.75 19.04
N THR A 93 4.09 24.98 17.79
CA THR A 93 4.52 26.07 16.92
C THR A 93 3.28 26.90 16.61
N GLU A 94 3.31 28.20 16.93
CA GLU A 94 2.31 29.13 16.42
C GLU A 94 2.78 29.67 15.05
N PRO A 95 1.97 29.60 13.98
CA PRO A 95 0.61 29.04 13.86
C PRO A 95 0.58 27.53 13.55
N GLN A 96 -0.44 26.84 14.05
CA GLN A 96 -0.62 25.40 13.85
C GLN A 96 -1.08 25.11 12.40
N PRO A 97 -0.36 24.27 11.63
CA PRO A 97 -0.54 24.17 10.18
C PRO A 97 -1.89 23.59 9.73
N PHE A 98 -2.53 22.76 10.57
CA PHE A 98 -3.76 22.04 10.23
C PHE A 98 -5.00 22.49 11.03
N ALA A 99 -4.94 23.64 11.71
CA ALA A 99 -6.04 24.11 12.57
C ALA A 99 -7.38 24.23 11.82
N ASN A 100 -7.36 24.73 10.58
CA ASN A 100 -8.58 24.90 9.77
C ASN A 100 -9.21 23.55 9.36
N VAL A 101 -8.37 22.56 9.03
CA VAL A 101 -8.82 21.21 8.64
C VAL A 101 -9.45 20.49 9.84
N ARG A 102 -8.87 20.64 11.03
CA ARG A 102 -9.43 20.07 12.28
C ARG A 102 -10.82 20.62 12.56
N ARG A 103 -10.97 21.95 12.55
CA ARG A 103 -12.24 22.62 12.84
C ARG A 103 -13.34 22.14 11.90
N SER A 104 -13.08 22.17 10.59
CA SER A 104 -14.06 21.70 9.59
C SER A 104 -14.43 20.22 9.75
N PHE A 105 -13.48 19.36 10.15
CA PHE A 105 -13.77 17.94 10.40
C PHE A 105 -14.66 17.72 11.64
N TRP A 106 -14.40 18.43 12.74
CA TRP A 106 -15.20 18.33 13.96
C TRP A 106 -16.59 18.95 13.78
N GLU A 107 -16.69 20.08 13.07
CA GLU A 107 -17.98 20.68 12.66
C GLU A 107 -18.80 19.71 11.80
N PHE A 108 -18.16 19.03 10.83
CA PHE A 108 -18.83 18.00 10.02
C PHE A 108 -19.34 16.82 10.87
N LEU A 109 -18.63 16.45 11.94
CA LEU A 109 -19.05 15.42 12.89
C LEU A 109 -20.06 15.91 13.94
N GLY A 110 -20.47 17.19 13.88
CA GLY A 110 -21.44 17.78 14.81
C GLY A 110 -20.88 18.09 16.20
N TYR A 111 -19.56 18.16 16.35
CA TYR A 111 -18.91 18.61 17.57
C TYR A 111 -18.43 20.05 17.38
N ASP A 112 -19.03 20.98 18.13
CA ASP A 112 -18.53 22.36 18.23
C ASP A 112 -17.20 22.33 18.99
N SER A 113 -16.10 22.19 18.25
CA SER A 113 -14.77 22.27 18.85
C SER A 113 -14.49 23.73 19.24
N GLU A 114 -14.83 24.09 20.47
CA GLU A 114 -14.33 25.29 21.15
C GLU A 114 -12.81 25.39 20.92
N PRO A 115 -12.26 26.55 20.50
CA PRO A 115 -10.85 26.70 20.21
C PRO A 115 -10.05 26.46 21.50
N SER A 116 -9.49 25.26 21.65
CA SER A 116 -8.66 24.93 22.79
C SER A 116 -7.39 25.79 22.78
N SER A 117 -7.44 26.80 23.64
CA SER A 117 -6.30 27.52 24.21
C SER A 117 -5.45 28.34 23.24
N THR A 118 -5.95 29.53 22.88
CA THR A 118 -5.05 30.69 22.84
C THR A 118 -4.64 30.96 24.29
N LYS A 119 -3.59 30.30 24.80
CA LYS A 119 -2.91 30.86 25.98
C LYS A 119 -2.40 32.22 25.53
N PRO A 120 -2.86 33.35 26.11
CA PRO A 120 -2.24 34.62 25.78
C PRO A 120 -0.76 34.46 26.07
N ILE A 121 0.06 34.78 25.06
CA ILE A 121 1.52 34.86 25.16
C ILE A 121 1.82 35.52 26.50
N GLU A 122 2.37 34.75 27.44
CA GLU A 122 2.96 35.31 28.65
C GLU A 122 4.12 36.17 28.14
N LYS A 123 3.85 37.47 27.97
CA LYS A 123 4.84 38.45 27.58
C LYS A 123 5.98 38.29 28.57
N ILE A 124 7.09 37.75 28.08
CA ILE A 124 8.34 37.71 28.83
C ILE A 124 8.60 39.13 29.28
N ARG A 125 8.41 39.37 30.58
CA ARG A 125 8.68 40.65 31.23
C ARG A 125 10.19 40.83 31.11
N PRO A 126 10.72 41.80 30.34
CA PRO A 126 12.15 42.04 30.34
C PRO A 126 12.52 42.44 31.77
N HIS A 127 13.35 41.62 32.42
CA HIS A 127 13.92 41.96 33.71
C HIS A 127 14.59 43.33 33.57
N ALA A 128 14.20 44.24 34.46
CA ALA A 128 14.75 45.58 34.53
C ALA A 128 16.28 45.51 34.54
N LEU A 129 16.91 46.13 33.53
CA LEU A 129 18.35 46.37 33.55
C LEU A 129 18.66 47.29 34.74
N PRO A 130 19.63 46.96 35.60
CA PRO A 130 20.01 47.84 36.69
C PRO A 130 20.60 49.13 36.11
N GLN A 131 20.02 50.26 36.48
CA GLN A 131 20.57 51.59 36.24
C GLN A 131 21.87 51.71 37.03
N VAL A 132 23.00 51.69 36.33
CA VAL A 132 24.32 52.03 36.90
C VAL A 132 24.37 53.54 37.03
N LYS A 133 24.57 54.00 38.27
CA LYS A 133 24.64 55.40 38.66
C LYS A 133 26.07 55.92 38.61
#